data_AF-A0A9W6W4J4-F1
#
_entry.id   AF-A0A9W6W4J4-F1
#
_cell.length_a   1.000
_cell.length_b   1.000
_cell.length_c   1.000
_cell.angle_alpha   90.00
_cell.angle_beta   90.00
_cell.angle_gamma   90.00
#
_symmetry.space_group_name_H-M   'P 1'
#
loop_
_entity.id
_entity.type
_entity.pdbx_description
1 polymer ?
#
loop_
_entity_poly.entity_id
_entity_poly.type
_entity_poly.pdbx_seq_one_letter_code
_entity_poly.pdbx_strand_id
1 'polypeptide(L)'
;MVRTPLTEDQRDRGRALGQILRAARGPRSAASVAADAGISLDTLRKIERGAIAAPAFFTVSALAATLGLDLTDLARRLEIAESSRLAG
;
A
#
# COMPACT_ATOMS: atom_id res chain seq x y z
N MET A 1 -23.85 -0.52 -10.79
CA MET A 1 -22.84 0.53 -11.08
C MET A 1 -21.70 -0.13 -11.83
N VAL A 2 -21.40 0.29 -13.06
CA VAL A 2 -20.24 -0.21 -13.81
C VAL A 2 -18.98 0.35 -13.15
N ARG A 3 -18.08 -0.51 -12.68
CA ARG A 3 -16.76 -0.09 -12.22
C ARG A 3 -15.89 0.12 -13.45
N THR A 4 -15.37 1.33 -13.63
CA THR A 4 -14.31 1.57 -14.62
C THR A 4 -13.14 0.62 -14.32
N PRO A 5 -12.69 -0.17 -15.30
CA PRO A 5 -11.51 -1.01 -15.11
C PRO A 5 -10.32 -0.15 -14.71
N LEU A 6 -9.49 -0.66 -13.80
CA LEU A 6 -8.26 0.02 -13.43
C LEU A 6 -7.30 0.03 -14.63
N THR A 7 -6.65 1.17 -14.86
CA THR A 7 -5.52 1.24 -15.80
C THR A 7 -4.36 0.39 -15.27
N GLU A 8 -3.41 0.08 -16.14
CA GLU A 8 -2.20 -0.65 -15.74
C GLU A 8 -1.39 0.13 -14.71
N ASP A 9 -1.15 1.42 -14.95
CA ASP A 9 -0.48 2.32 -14.01
C ASP A 9 -1.14 2.35 -12.63
N GLN A 10 -2.48 2.36 -12.57
CA GLN A 10 -3.22 2.30 -11.32
C GLN A 10 -2.97 0.99 -10.57
N ARG A 11 -2.92 -0.14 -11.28
CA ARG A 11 -2.59 -1.44 -10.69
C ARG A 11 -1.14 -1.47 -10.21
N ASP A 12 -0.21 -0.91 -10.98
CA ASP A 12 1.20 -0.86 -10.62
C ASP A 12 1.48 -0.01 -9.39
N ARG A 13 0.86 1.17 -9.29
CA ARG A 13 0.95 2.01 -8.09
C ARG A 13 0.42 1.28 -6.85
N GLY A 14 -0.72 0.60 -6.96
CA GLY A 14 -1.26 -0.23 -5.90
C GLY A 14 -0.31 -1.37 -5.49
N ARG A 15 0.29 -2.06 -6.47
CA ARG A 15 1.28 -3.12 -6.23
C ARG A 15 2.53 -2.60 -5.51
N ALA A 16 3.10 -1.49 -5.98
CA ALA A 16 4.30 -0.91 -5.38
C ALA A 16 4.05 -0.50 -3.91
N LEU A 17 2.94 0.19 -3.65
CA LEU A 17 2.53 0.54 -2.28
C LEU A 17 2.35 -0.70 -1.40
N GLY A 18 1.62 -1.70 -1.92
CA GLY A 18 1.38 -2.95 -1.21
C GLY A 18 2.67 -3.67 -0.82
N GLN A 19 3.65 -3.72 -1.73
CA GLN A 19 4.96 -4.33 -1.48
C GLN A 19 5.75 -3.59 -0.39
N ILE A 20 5.79 -2.26 -0.42
CA ILE A 20 6.50 -1.46 0.59
C ILE A 20 5.87 -1.68 1.98
N LEU A 21 4.54 -1.61 2.08
CA LEU A 21 3.82 -1.83 3.34
C LEU A 21 3.99 -3.26 3.85
N ARG A 22 3.93 -4.26 2.96
CA ARG A 22 4.14 -5.68 3.31
C ARG A 22 5.54 -5.93 3.83
N ALA A 23 6.55 -5.31 3.22
CA ALA A 23 7.95 -5.38 3.64
C ALA A 23 8.14 -4.74 5.03
N ALA A 24 7.56 -3.55 5.25
CA ALA A 24 7.61 -2.86 6.54
C ALA A 24 6.90 -3.63 7.66
N ARG A 25 5.78 -4.31 7.35
CA ARG A 25 5.15 -5.23 8.31
C ARG A 25 6.06 -6.40 8.70
N GLY A 26 6.86 -6.89 7.76
CA GLY A 26 7.77 -8.00 7.97
C GLY A 26 7.06 -9.24 8.53
N PRO A 27 7.53 -9.83 9.64
CA PRO A 27 6.96 -11.03 10.23
C PRO A 27 5.73 -10.75 11.12
N ARG A 28 5.40 -9.49 11.45
CA ARG A 28 4.24 -9.15 12.30
C ARG A 28 2.96 -9.72 11.68
N SER A 29 2.06 -10.23 12.50
CA SER A 29 0.76 -10.74 12.04
C SER A 29 -0.03 -9.65 11.31
N ALA A 30 -0.56 -9.98 10.12
CA ALA A 30 -1.47 -9.09 9.41
C ALA A 30 -2.72 -8.75 10.24
N ALA A 31 -3.21 -9.69 11.05
CA ALA A 31 -4.38 -9.45 11.89
C ALA A 31 -4.09 -8.41 12.98
N SER A 32 -2.92 -8.50 13.63
CA SER A 32 -2.49 -7.52 14.64
C SER A 32 -2.28 -6.15 14.03
N VAL A 33 -1.55 -6.04 12.91
CA VAL A 33 -1.32 -4.74 12.25
C VAL A 33 -2.64 -4.11 11.76
N ALA A 34 -3.56 -4.91 11.23
CA ALA A 34 -4.86 -4.39 10.81
C ALA A 34 -5.66 -3.84 11.99
N ALA A 35 -5.66 -4.55 13.12
CA ALA A 35 -6.31 -4.09 14.35
C ALA A 35 -5.68 -2.80 14.88
N ASP A 36 -4.34 -2.75 14.97
CA ASP A 36 -3.59 -1.57 15.43
C ASP A 36 -3.85 -0.34 14.53
N ALA A 37 -3.98 -0.56 13.21
CA ALA A 37 -4.27 0.48 12.22
C ALA A 37 -5.76 0.83 12.08
N GLY A 38 -6.66 0.17 12.84
CA GLY A 38 -8.10 0.44 12.79
C GLY A 38 -8.78 0.04 11.48
N ILE A 39 -8.27 -0.98 10.77
CA ILE A 39 -8.85 -1.48 9.51
C ILE A 39 -9.12 -2.99 9.57
N SER A 40 -9.93 -3.49 8.64
CA SER A 40 -10.15 -4.94 8.56
C SER A 40 -8.91 -5.68 8.03
N LEU A 41 -8.73 -6.94 8.49
CA LEU A 41 -7.69 -7.84 7.97
C LEU A 41 -7.81 -8.02 6.45
N ASP A 42 -9.04 -8.11 5.93
CA ASP A 42 -9.28 -8.23 4.49
C ASP A 42 -8.79 -6.98 3.73
N THR A 43 -9.07 -5.78 4.24
CA THR A 43 -8.57 -4.53 3.67
C THR A 43 -7.04 -4.53 3.65
N LEU A 44 -6.37 -4.85 4.76
CA LEU A 44 -4.90 -4.92 4.77
C LEU A 44 -4.36 -5.92 3.74
N ARG A 45 -4.93 -7.13 3.67
CA ARG A 45 -4.52 -8.16 2.70
C ARG A 45 -4.74 -7.75 1.25
N LYS A 46 -5.76 -6.93 0.96
CA LYS A 46 -5.99 -6.38 -0.37
C LYS A 46 -4.98 -5.30 -0.70
N ILE A 47 -4.66 -4.42 0.25
CA ILE A 47 -3.62 -3.40 0.08
C ILE A 47 -2.26 -4.05 -0.18
N GLU A 48 -1.84 -5.00 0.66
CA GLU A 48 -0.51 -5.63 0.55
C GLU A 48 -0.30 -6.43 -0.74
N ARG A 49 -1.38 -6.95 -1.33
CA ARG A 49 -1.33 -7.63 -2.64
C ARG A 49 -1.49 -6.66 -3.82
N GLY A 50 -1.67 -5.37 -3.57
CA GLY A 50 -1.93 -4.37 -4.60
C GLY A 50 -3.30 -4.48 -5.27
N ALA A 51 -4.26 -5.16 -4.63
CA ALA A 51 -5.62 -5.31 -5.15
C ALA A 51 -6.48 -4.05 -4.99
N ILE A 52 -5.98 -3.05 -4.24
CA ILE A 52 -6.57 -1.72 -4.13
C ILE A 52 -5.61 -0.75 -4.83
N ALA A 53 -5.98 -0.26 -6.00
CA ALA A 53 -5.14 0.67 -6.77
C ALA A 53 -4.92 2.02 -6.07
N ALA A 54 -5.98 2.55 -5.45
CA ALA A 54 -5.97 3.82 -4.75
C ALA A 54 -6.62 3.65 -3.37
N PRO A 55 -5.88 3.12 -2.38
CA PRO A 55 -6.37 3.07 -1.01
C PRO A 55 -6.55 4.49 -0.47
N ALA A 56 -7.51 4.67 0.44
CA ALA A 56 -7.81 5.97 1.02
C ALA A 56 -6.59 6.51 1.79
N PHE A 57 -6.34 7.82 1.69
CA PHE A 57 -5.22 8.49 2.35
C PHE A 57 -5.13 8.17 3.84
N PHE A 58 -6.24 8.28 4.57
CA PHE A 58 -6.28 7.99 6.01
C PHE A 58 -6.00 6.52 6.35
N THR A 59 -6.27 5.59 5.44
CA THR A 59 -5.88 4.19 5.60
C THR A 59 -4.37 4.03 5.45
N VAL A 60 -3.77 4.68 4.46
CA VAL A 60 -2.31 4.64 4.25
C VAL A 60 -1.57 5.31 5.41
N SER A 61 -2.05 6.45 5.91
CA SER A 61 -1.43 7.14 7.04
C SER A 61 -1.51 6.34 8.34
N ALA A 62 -2.65 5.72 8.64
CA ALA A 62 -2.79 4.85 9.81
C ALA A 62 -1.85 3.64 9.74
N LEU A 63 -1.71 3.03 8.56
CA LEU A 63 -0.76 1.94 8.34
C LEU A 63 0.68 2.40 8.48
N ALA A 64 1.05 3.55 7.91
CA ALA A 64 2.38 4.11 8.03
C ALA A 64 2.76 4.35 9.50
N ALA A 65 1.88 4.98 10.28
CA ALA A 65 2.08 5.19 11.71
C ALA A 65 2.24 3.86 12.47
N THR A 66 1.37 2.88 12.21
CA THR A 66 1.41 1.55 12.85
C THR A 66 2.69 0.76 12.53
N LEU A 67 3.25 0.98 11.34
CA LEU A 67 4.45 0.31 10.84
C LEU A 67 5.74 1.09 11.13
N GLY A 68 5.66 2.27 11.75
CA GLY A 68 6.82 3.13 12.00
C GLY A 68 7.43 3.71 10.72
N LEU A 69 6.62 3.90 9.68
CA LEU A 69 7.03 4.50 8.42
C LEU A 69 6.76 6.00 8.42
N ASP A 70 7.75 6.76 7.95
CA ASP A 70 7.56 8.16 7.57
C ASP A 70 6.82 8.25 6.22
N LEU A 71 5.81 9.12 6.14
CA LEU A 71 5.00 9.27 4.92
C LEU A 71 5.77 9.93 3.78
N THR A 72 6.71 10.83 4.08
CA THR A 72 7.56 11.44 3.06
C THR A 72 8.53 10.41 2.48
N ASP A 73 9.11 9.55 3.31
CA ASP A 73 9.93 8.42 2.84
C ASP A 73 9.12 7.43 2.00
N LEU A 74 7.89 7.09 2.44
CA LEU A 74 6.99 6.24 1.66
C LEU A 74 6.72 6.83 0.27
N ALA A 75 6.41 8.12 0.18
CA ALA A 75 6.19 8.81 -1.09
C ALA A 75 7.44 8.75 -1.99
N ARG A 76 8.63 9.04 -1.43
CA ARG A 76 9.90 8.97 -2.16
C ARG A 76 10.18 7.57 -2.71
N ARG A 77 9.92 6.52 -1.93
CA ARG A 77 10.10 5.12 -2.37
C ARG A 77 9.16 4.75 -3.52
N LEU A 78 7.95 5.31 -3.53
CA LEU A 78 7.01 5.13 -4.64
C LEU A 78 7.45 5.86 -5.91
N GLU A 79 7.98 7.07 -5.79
CA GLU A 79 8.54 7.84 -6.91
C GLU A 79 9.75 7.12 -7.54
N ILE A 80 10.64 6.55 -6.71
CA ILE A 80 11.77 5.74 -7.18
C ILE A 80 11.27 4.48 -7.90
N ALA A 81 10.28 3.78 -7.34
CA ALA A 81 9.69 2.60 -7.96
C ALA A 81 9.01 2.92 -9.31
N GLU A 82 8.44 4.10 -9.47
CA GLU A 82 7.88 4.60 -10.73
C GLU A 82 8.97 4.96 -11.75
N SER A 83 10.04 5.65 -11.30
CA SER A 83 11.17 6.05 -12.15
C SER A 83 11.95 4.86 -12.69
N SER A 84 12.22 3.85 -11.84
CA SER A 84 12.88 2.61 -12.26
C SER A 84 12.09 1.81 -13.31
N ARG A 85 10.75 1.95 -13.32
CA ARG A 85 9.88 1.31 -14.31
C ARG A 85 9.95 2.01 -15.66
N LEU A 86 10.07 3.34 -15.67
CA LEU A 86 10.19 4.13 -16.91
C LEU A 86 11.57 4.01 -17.56
N ALA A 87 12.59 3.57 -16.80
CA ALA A 87 13.96 3.42 -17.26
C ALA A 87 14.28 2.03 -17.85
N GLY A 88 13.38 1.06 -17.75
CA GLY A 88 13.53 -0.31 -18.27
C GLY A 88 12.49 -0.64 -19.32
#